data_AF-A0A820G3U1-F1
#
_entry.id   AF-A0A820G3U1-F1
#
_cell.length_a   1.000
_cell.length_b   1.000
_cell.length_c   1.000
_cell.angle_alpha   90.00
_cell.angle_beta   90.00
_cell.angle_gamma   90.00
#
_symmetry.space_group_name_H-M   'P 1'
#
loop_
_entity.id
_entity.type
_entity.pdbx_description
1 polymer ?
#
loop_
_entity_poly.entity_id
_entity_poly.type
_entity_poly.pdbx_seq_one_letter_code
_entity_poly.pdbx_strand_id
1 'polypeptide(L)'
;MDRYRIVNDQRSPYTVHIEFALDDNLSRSFLSYASTHEITPFQLGLAMFYIFMFKLTNGTTDLCTACTSANRYRSELQKLVGMFVATLPYRHEINPYNSLKQFVEQVREKCFSIIEHSHYPLQHILADSQHLQSTMNFLENEFDFVTHSLDTNKLNLSNSKFEVNPTQRIDDVAKFDWSLTFIYSPSAVQDIMSIVLICSQDLFNQNTIDILGSRFLLLFQQLFESNSLSHSLYDLSIILPHERILTDQLMNKNTDSQSRGVTVGDLFQQQAENHPQKLAVLLDEQSLTYNELLFYVQQLALQIINNYDIKSGDIICQLSERSLSMIIGSLSIAIIGGVYCPLSPENPEQRLESLVERTQARLIFVHSVTNRIFKNSFITYDIDTIINCNDKITNDDLYRLSNIPIAPDNISYIVFTSGSTGIPKAVQVRHRNLTAYMQSLGEQTAFKKSDNVIQMASCSFDNHFQDIFVTLMIGAGLIMLHPHGNKDLTYFIHQVMDKDVTVLEAVPSYLDTICQHLEIQNETECLKKLRTLSSG
;
A
#
# COMPACT_ATOMS: atom_id res chain seq x y z
N MET A 1 -2.85 12.07 9.45
CA MET A 1 -1.60 12.83 9.63
C MET A 1 -1.77 14.14 8.88
N ASP A 2 -2.30 15.15 9.56
CA ASP A 2 -2.24 16.52 9.06
C ASP A 2 -0.76 16.90 9.04
N ARG A 3 -0.16 16.96 7.85
CA ARG A 3 1.15 17.59 7.71
C ARG A 3 0.96 19.01 8.21
N TYR A 4 1.71 19.37 9.25
CA TYR A 4 1.72 20.69 9.88
C TYR A 4 1.60 21.76 8.80
N ARG A 5 0.40 22.35 8.65
CA ARG A 5 0.27 23.65 8.00
C ARG A 5 1.01 24.58 8.94
N ILE A 6 2.24 24.93 8.57
CA ILE A 6 2.98 25.98 9.24
C ILE A 6 2.04 27.19 9.22
N VAL A 7 1.52 27.54 10.39
CA VAL A 7 0.61 28.68 10.60
C VAL A 7 1.27 29.89 9.93
N ASN A 8 0.51 30.71 9.20
CA ASN A 8 0.98 31.72 8.24
C ASN A 8 2.18 32.61 8.68
N ASP A 9 2.45 32.76 9.97
CA ASP A 9 3.58 33.54 10.51
C ASP A 9 4.93 32.79 10.56
N GLN A 10 4.90 31.47 10.32
CA GLN A 10 6.01 30.51 10.25
C GLN A 10 6.83 30.42 8.95
N ARG A 11 6.24 30.84 7.81
CA ARG A 11 6.75 30.44 6.50
C ARG A 11 8.05 31.16 6.14
N SER A 12 9.04 30.38 5.75
CA SER A 12 10.25 30.92 5.12
C SER A 12 9.87 31.66 3.84
N PRO A 13 10.45 32.85 3.57
CA PRO A 13 10.25 33.49 2.29
C PRO A 13 10.89 32.67 1.17
N TYR A 14 11.95 31.90 1.44
CA TYR A 14 12.82 31.36 0.40
C TYR A 14 12.11 30.43 -0.59
N THR A 15 12.47 30.59 -1.87
CA THR A 15 11.97 29.78 -2.97
C THR A 15 13.02 28.79 -3.45
N VAL A 16 12.57 27.63 -3.91
CA VAL A 16 13.35 26.75 -4.77
C VAL A 16 12.69 26.76 -6.13
N HIS A 17 13.47 26.87 -7.20
CA HIS A 17 12.91 27.00 -8.54
C HIS A 17 13.72 26.25 -9.58
N ILE A 18 13.05 25.92 -10.68
CA ILE A 18 13.66 25.47 -11.93
C ILE A 18 13.05 26.26 -13.07
N GLU A 19 13.89 26.52 -14.07
CA GLU A 19 13.45 27.00 -15.37
C GLU A 19 13.96 26.04 -16.42
N PHE A 20 13.07 25.61 -17.31
CA PHE A 20 13.47 24.83 -18.47
C PHE A 20 12.88 25.46 -19.73
N ALA A 21 13.75 25.65 -20.73
CA ALA A 21 13.34 26.07 -22.05
C ALA A 21 12.65 24.89 -22.76
N LEU A 22 11.53 25.17 -23.40
CA LEU A 22 10.92 24.24 -24.35
C LEU A 22 11.75 24.26 -25.62
N ASP A 23 11.98 23.08 -26.20
CA ASP A 23 12.59 23.02 -27.53
C ASP A 23 11.68 23.65 -28.59
N ASP A 24 12.26 23.97 -29.74
CA ASP A 24 11.57 24.67 -30.82
C ASP A 24 10.38 23.90 -31.38
N ASN A 25 10.47 22.58 -31.42
CA ASN A 25 9.42 21.74 -32.00
C ASN A 25 8.22 21.71 -31.06
N LEU A 26 8.45 21.55 -29.75
CA LEU A 26 7.43 21.60 -28.72
C LEU A 26 6.78 22.98 -28.65
N SER A 27 7.57 24.06 -28.66
CA SER A 27 7.07 25.43 -28.65
C SER A 27 6.17 25.73 -29.85
N ARG A 28 6.60 25.35 -31.06
CA ARG A 28 5.79 25.51 -32.28
C ARG A 28 4.55 24.64 -32.26
N SER A 29 4.64 23.39 -31.79
CA SER A 29 3.50 22.48 -31.71
C SER A 29 2.44 23.01 -30.75
N PHE A 30 2.85 23.52 -29.59
CA PHE A 30 1.98 24.14 -28.61
C PHE A 30 1.26 25.38 -29.18
N LEU A 31 2.02 26.32 -29.77
CA LEU A 31 1.45 27.54 -30.36
C LEU A 31 0.56 27.24 -31.58
N SER A 32 0.98 26.30 -32.44
CA SER A 32 0.20 25.87 -33.60
C SER A 32 -1.08 25.17 -33.17
N TYR A 33 -1.04 24.32 -32.14
CA TYR A 33 -2.23 23.68 -31.59
C TYR A 33 -3.21 24.73 -31.07
N ALA A 34 -2.71 25.71 -30.31
CA ALA A 34 -3.53 26.79 -29.79
C ALA A 34 -4.20 27.59 -30.91
N SER A 35 -3.43 27.98 -31.92
CA SER A 35 -3.96 28.72 -33.08
C SER A 35 -4.96 27.90 -33.90
N THR A 36 -4.71 26.60 -34.12
CA THR A 36 -5.55 25.74 -34.97
C THR A 36 -6.90 25.45 -34.32
N HIS A 37 -6.96 25.41 -32.99
CA HIS A 37 -8.17 25.12 -32.22
C HIS A 37 -8.88 26.39 -31.72
N GLU A 38 -8.45 27.58 -32.14
CA GLU A 38 -9.04 28.86 -31.71
C GLU A 38 -9.09 29.00 -30.18
N ILE A 39 -7.98 28.66 -29.52
CA ILE A 39 -7.77 28.80 -28.08
C ILE A 39 -6.53 29.67 -27.81
N THR A 40 -6.43 30.24 -26.62
CA THR A 40 -5.23 30.99 -26.23
C THR A 40 -4.13 30.08 -25.70
N PRO A 41 -2.84 30.47 -25.82
CA PRO A 41 -1.73 29.80 -25.15
C PRO A 41 -1.95 29.62 -23.64
N PHE A 42 -2.56 30.61 -22.97
CA PHE A 42 -2.96 30.51 -21.57
C PHE A 42 -3.93 29.35 -21.31
N GLN A 43 -5.00 29.22 -22.13
CA GLN A 43 -5.99 28.15 -21.96
C GLN A 43 -5.39 26.77 -22.16
N LEU A 44 -4.51 26.61 -23.15
CA LEU A 44 -3.81 25.36 -23.39
C LEU A 44 -2.84 25.03 -22.24
N GLY A 45 -2.03 25.99 -21.81
CA GLY A 45 -1.11 25.80 -20.68
C GLY A 45 -1.84 25.47 -19.38
N LEU A 46 -2.99 26.12 -19.11
CA LEU A 46 -3.81 25.85 -17.94
C LEU A 46 -4.40 24.44 -17.99
N ALA A 47 -4.86 23.98 -19.16
CA ALA A 47 -5.31 22.60 -19.33
C ALA A 47 -4.17 21.60 -19.04
N MET A 48 -2.96 21.86 -19.53
CA MET A 48 -1.80 21.01 -19.26
C MET A 48 -1.43 21.00 -17.77
N PHE A 49 -1.51 22.14 -17.10
CA PHE A 49 -1.34 22.25 -15.66
C PHE A 49 -2.36 21.39 -14.91
N TYR A 50 -3.65 21.46 -15.24
CA TYR A 50 -4.67 20.61 -14.62
C TYR A 50 -4.46 19.11 -14.87
N ILE A 51 -4.05 18.72 -16.08
CA ILE A 51 -3.72 17.31 -16.37
C ILE A 51 -2.56 16.87 -15.48
N PHE A 52 -1.53 17.70 -15.33
CA PHE A 52 -0.41 17.40 -14.45
C PHE A 52 -0.84 17.28 -12.98
N MET A 53 -1.65 18.22 -12.48
CA MET A 53 -2.23 18.18 -11.14
C MET A 53 -3.02 16.88 -10.90
N PHE A 54 -3.92 16.53 -11.82
CA PHE A 54 -4.70 15.29 -11.78
C PHE A 54 -3.82 14.06 -11.60
N LYS A 55 -2.69 14.01 -12.33
CA LYS A 55 -1.74 12.90 -12.21
C LYS A 55 -0.97 12.91 -10.89
N LEU A 56 -0.57 14.08 -10.41
CA LEU A 56 0.14 14.21 -9.13
C LEU A 56 -0.72 13.88 -7.92
N THR A 57 -2.01 14.19 -7.96
CA THR A 57 -2.93 13.95 -6.85
C THR A 57 -3.60 12.57 -6.89
N ASN A 58 -3.05 11.64 -7.68
CA ASN A 58 -3.57 10.29 -7.85
C ASN A 58 -5.04 10.26 -8.31
N GLY A 59 -5.40 11.16 -9.22
CA GLY A 59 -6.69 11.15 -9.90
C GLY A 59 -7.77 12.06 -9.31
N THR A 60 -7.43 13.06 -8.48
CA THR A 60 -8.41 14.07 -8.03
C THR A 60 -8.98 14.79 -9.23
N THR A 61 -10.29 14.66 -9.45
CA THR A 61 -10.97 15.22 -10.61
C THR A 61 -11.40 16.67 -10.40
N ASP A 62 -11.72 17.07 -9.18
CA ASP A 62 -12.18 18.42 -8.86
C ASP A 62 -11.02 19.26 -8.29
N LEU A 63 -10.49 20.17 -9.11
CA LEU A 63 -9.29 20.95 -8.82
C LEU A 63 -9.57 22.44 -8.93
N CYS A 64 -8.96 23.22 -8.05
CA CYS A 64 -9.02 24.67 -8.09
C CYS A 64 -7.60 25.25 -8.03
N THR A 65 -7.28 26.22 -8.88
CA THR A 65 -5.98 26.91 -8.88
C THR A 65 -6.18 28.41 -8.95
N ALA A 66 -5.29 29.17 -8.35
CA ALA A 66 -5.20 30.60 -8.59
C ALA A 66 -4.68 30.84 -10.01
N CYS A 67 -5.26 31.81 -10.69
CA CYS A 67 -4.64 32.45 -11.86
C CYS A 67 -4.75 33.96 -11.70
N THR A 68 -3.80 34.70 -12.27
CA THR A 68 -3.83 36.15 -12.25
C THR A 68 -4.41 36.73 -13.55
N SER A 69 -5.04 37.88 -13.43
CA SER A 69 -5.52 38.68 -14.55
C SER A 69 -5.08 40.12 -14.35
N ALA A 70 -4.68 40.79 -15.43
CA ALA A 70 -4.31 42.20 -15.39
C ALA A 70 -5.45 43.10 -14.88
N ASN A 71 -6.71 42.65 -15.03
CA ASN A 71 -7.93 43.32 -14.57
C ASN A 71 -8.04 44.80 -15.01
N ARG A 72 -7.48 45.13 -16.17
CA ARG A 72 -7.58 46.45 -16.83
C ARG A 72 -8.70 46.43 -17.88
N TYR A 73 -9.89 46.04 -17.46
CA TYR A 73 -11.06 45.81 -18.31
C TYR A 73 -11.70 47.10 -18.88
N ARG A 74 -11.27 48.28 -18.40
CA ARG A 74 -11.67 49.60 -18.92
C ARG A 74 -10.49 50.28 -19.60
N SER A 75 -10.75 50.95 -20.72
CA SER A 75 -9.74 51.64 -21.53
C SER A 75 -8.92 52.67 -20.73
N GLU A 76 -9.58 53.34 -19.80
CA GLU A 76 -9.06 54.37 -18.91
C GLU A 76 -8.01 53.80 -17.94
N LEU A 77 -8.11 52.51 -17.60
CA LEU A 77 -7.20 51.83 -16.70
C LEU A 77 -5.92 51.37 -17.40
N GLN A 78 -5.89 51.25 -18.73
CA GLN A 78 -4.76 50.64 -19.45
C GLN A 78 -3.45 51.41 -19.28
N LYS A 79 -3.52 52.74 -19.17
CA LYS A 79 -2.34 53.62 -19.08
C LYS A 79 -2.01 54.06 -17.65
N LEU A 80 -2.75 53.59 -16.65
CA LEU A 80 -2.53 53.99 -15.26
C LEU A 80 -1.46 53.14 -14.57
N VAL A 81 -0.61 53.79 -13.80
CA VAL A 81 0.31 53.10 -12.88
C VAL A 81 -0.46 52.77 -11.60
N GLY A 82 -0.48 51.49 -11.19
CA GLY A 82 -1.20 51.03 -10.01
C GLY A 82 -1.32 49.50 -9.93
N MET A 83 -1.74 49.00 -8.77
CA MET A 83 -2.02 47.58 -8.54
C MET A 83 -3.46 47.26 -8.99
N PHE A 84 -3.60 46.65 -10.16
CA PHE A 84 -4.89 46.24 -10.70
C PHE A 84 -5.07 44.72 -10.71
N VAL A 85 -3.98 43.95 -10.63
CA VAL A 85 -3.98 42.50 -10.81
C VAL A 85 -5.02 41.83 -9.89
N ALA A 86 -5.88 41.02 -10.48
CA ALA A 86 -6.84 40.20 -9.76
C ALA A 86 -6.35 38.75 -9.74
N THR A 87 -6.45 38.11 -8.57
CA THR A 87 -6.24 36.67 -8.41
C THR A 87 -7.60 36.00 -8.32
N LEU A 88 -7.88 35.07 -9.24
CA LEU A 88 -9.20 34.45 -9.38
C LEU A 88 -9.09 32.92 -9.23
N PRO A 89 -10.09 32.27 -8.62
CA PRO A 89 -10.16 30.82 -8.55
C PRO A 89 -10.62 30.24 -9.89
N TYR A 90 -9.76 29.46 -10.53
CA TYR A 90 -10.14 28.62 -11.66
C TYR A 90 -10.42 27.22 -11.11
N ARG A 91 -11.70 26.84 -11.03
CA ARG A 91 -12.13 25.49 -10.61
C ARG A 91 -12.58 24.69 -11.83
N HIS A 92 -12.04 23.49 -11.95
CA HIS A 92 -12.31 22.56 -13.04
C HIS A 92 -12.57 21.16 -12.51
N GLU A 93 -13.60 20.51 -13.06
CA GLU A 93 -13.83 19.09 -12.89
C GLU A 93 -13.30 18.36 -14.13
N ILE A 94 -12.36 17.45 -13.92
CA ILE A 94 -11.65 16.72 -14.97
C ILE A 94 -12.35 15.38 -15.17
N ASN A 95 -12.80 15.14 -16.40
CA ASN A 95 -13.17 13.79 -16.82
C ASN A 95 -11.92 13.10 -17.40
N PRO A 96 -11.36 12.06 -16.74
CA PRO A 96 -10.11 11.42 -17.17
C PRO A 96 -10.22 10.70 -18.52
N TYR A 97 -11.44 10.41 -18.98
CA TYR A 97 -11.68 9.76 -20.26
C TYR A 97 -11.81 10.74 -21.43
N ASN A 98 -11.72 12.05 -21.19
CA ASN A 98 -11.70 13.04 -22.26
C ASN A 98 -10.38 12.98 -23.03
N SER A 99 -10.45 13.37 -24.30
CA SER A 99 -9.27 13.74 -25.08
C SER A 99 -8.75 15.13 -24.66
N LEU A 100 -7.50 15.45 -25.00
CA LEU A 100 -6.95 16.79 -24.80
C LEU A 100 -7.87 17.87 -25.39
N LYS A 101 -8.36 17.66 -26.61
CA LYS A 101 -9.24 18.61 -27.29
C LYS A 101 -10.50 18.93 -26.49
N GLN A 102 -11.22 17.89 -26.06
CA GLN A 102 -12.45 18.05 -25.27
C GLN A 102 -12.19 18.78 -23.95
N PHE A 103 -11.09 18.44 -23.28
CA PHE A 103 -10.77 19.07 -22.01
C PHE A 103 -10.36 20.54 -22.17
N VAL A 104 -9.57 20.85 -23.20
CA VAL A 104 -9.16 22.23 -23.50
C VAL A 104 -10.36 23.10 -23.91
N GLU A 105 -11.35 22.54 -24.62
CA GLU A 105 -12.62 23.22 -24.91
C GLU A 105 -13.38 23.58 -23.63
N GLN A 106 -13.43 22.68 -22.64
CA GLN A 106 -14.02 22.95 -21.32
C GLN A 106 -13.23 24.03 -20.55
N VAL A 107 -11.90 23.97 -20.61
CA VAL A 107 -11.02 25.00 -20.02
C VAL A 107 -11.29 26.36 -20.62
N ARG A 108 -11.42 26.44 -21.96
CA ARG A 108 -11.78 27.68 -22.65
C ARG A 108 -13.11 28.25 -22.15
N GLU A 109 -14.17 27.45 -22.15
CA GLU A 109 -15.51 27.91 -21.72
C GLU A 109 -15.52 28.43 -20.29
N LYS A 110 -14.83 27.73 -19.39
CA LYS A 110 -14.72 28.15 -18.00
C LYS A 110 -13.89 29.42 -17.83
N CYS A 111 -12.79 29.56 -18.57
CA CYS A 111 -12.00 30.79 -18.56
C CYS A 111 -12.85 32.00 -18.94
N PHE A 112 -13.68 31.90 -19.97
CA PHE A 112 -14.58 33.00 -20.35
C PHE A 112 -15.58 33.33 -19.24
N SER A 113 -16.23 32.33 -18.66
CA SER A 113 -17.17 32.53 -17.55
C SER A 113 -16.51 33.19 -16.33
N ILE A 114 -15.25 32.85 -16.01
CA ILE A 114 -14.52 33.47 -14.89
C ILE A 114 -14.15 34.92 -15.20
N ILE A 115 -13.66 35.20 -16.41
CA ILE A 115 -13.22 36.54 -16.80
C ILE A 115 -14.38 37.54 -16.82
N GLU A 116 -15.61 37.12 -17.17
CA GLU A 116 -16.82 37.95 -17.07
C GLU A 116 -17.04 38.52 -15.66
N HIS A 117 -16.58 37.81 -14.63
CA HIS A 117 -16.69 38.19 -13.23
C HIS A 117 -15.35 38.64 -12.61
N SER A 118 -14.31 38.92 -13.41
CA SER A 118 -12.95 39.23 -12.92
C SER A 118 -12.86 40.48 -12.03
N HIS A 119 -13.89 41.33 -12.05
CA HIS A 119 -13.97 42.55 -11.26
C HIS A 119 -14.34 42.30 -9.79
N TYR A 120 -14.75 41.08 -9.43
CA TYR A 120 -15.07 40.74 -8.04
C TYR A 120 -13.78 40.53 -7.23
N PRO A 121 -13.51 41.33 -6.17
CA PRO A 121 -12.22 41.28 -5.48
C PRO A 121 -11.98 39.96 -4.73
N LEU A 122 -10.73 39.49 -4.73
CA LEU A 122 -10.29 38.29 -4.00
C LEU A 122 -10.75 38.27 -2.53
N GLN A 123 -10.67 39.41 -1.85
CA GLN A 123 -11.04 39.53 -0.43
C GLN A 123 -12.52 39.19 -0.19
N HIS A 124 -13.38 39.56 -1.14
CA HIS A 124 -14.81 39.21 -1.10
C HIS A 124 -15.03 37.75 -1.46
N ILE A 125 -14.35 37.21 -2.48
CA ILE A 125 -14.37 35.76 -2.79
C ILE A 125 -14.04 34.95 -1.54
N LEU A 126 -12.96 35.32 -0.83
CA LEU A 126 -12.54 34.64 0.39
C LEU A 126 -13.61 34.77 1.48
N ALA A 127 -14.09 35.99 1.78
CA ALA A 127 -15.11 36.24 2.81
C ALA A 127 -16.41 35.46 2.55
N ASP A 128 -16.92 35.50 1.32
CA ASP A 128 -18.19 34.86 0.95
C ASP A 128 -18.06 33.33 0.93
N SER A 129 -16.84 32.82 0.71
CA SER A 129 -16.56 31.38 0.73
C SER A 129 -16.35 30.79 2.14
N GLN A 130 -16.20 31.61 3.20
CA GLN A 130 -15.87 31.13 4.55
C GLN A 130 -16.91 30.15 5.13
N HIS A 131 -18.17 30.27 4.72
CA HIS A 131 -19.25 29.40 5.18
C HIS A 131 -19.32 28.06 4.44
N LEU A 132 -18.65 27.95 3.29
CA LEU A 132 -18.50 26.68 2.60
C LEU A 132 -17.52 25.87 3.46
N GLN A 133 -17.96 24.71 3.97
CA GLN A 133 -17.09 23.72 4.63
C GLN A 133 -16.10 23.07 3.63
N SER A 134 -15.63 23.83 2.65
CA SER A 134 -14.72 23.39 1.60
C SER A 134 -13.30 23.51 2.12
N THR A 135 -12.58 22.40 2.08
CA THR A 135 -11.13 22.35 2.32
C THR A 135 -10.31 22.88 1.14
N MET A 136 -10.94 23.25 0.01
CA MET A 136 -10.24 23.71 -1.19
C MET A 136 -9.70 25.12 -1.02
N ASN A 137 -8.44 25.22 -0.62
CA ASN A 137 -7.70 26.47 -0.67
C ASN A 137 -7.03 26.61 -2.04
N PHE A 138 -7.66 27.35 -2.95
CA PHE A 138 -7.13 27.56 -4.31
C PHE A 138 -5.87 28.45 -4.34
N LEU A 139 -5.48 29.03 -3.20
CA LEU A 139 -4.26 29.83 -3.03
C LEU A 139 -3.04 28.98 -2.64
N GLU A 140 -3.14 27.65 -2.69
CA GLU A 140 -1.98 26.76 -2.51
C GLU A 140 -1.13 26.68 -3.79
N ASN A 141 -1.77 26.79 -4.95
CA ASN A 141 -1.14 26.68 -6.25
C ASN A 141 -1.57 27.78 -7.21
N GLU A 142 -0.63 28.18 -8.08
CA GLU A 142 -0.87 29.19 -9.09
C GLU A 142 -0.44 28.70 -10.47
N PHE A 143 -1.24 29.04 -11.48
CA PHE A 143 -0.87 28.96 -12.88
C PHE A 143 -0.84 30.36 -13.50
N ASP A 144 0.19 30.65 -14.30
CA ASP A 144 0.28 31.90 -15.05
C ASP A 144 0.89 31.70 -16.45
N PHE A 145 0.60 32.65 -17.35
CA PHE A 145 1.18 32.74 -18.68
C PHE A 145 1.60 34.19 -18.96
N VAL A 146 2.91 34.41 -19.04
CA VAL A 146 3.52 35.72 -19.26
C VAL A 146 4.02 35.82 -20.70
N THR A 147 3.68 36.91 -21.38
CA THR A 147 4.27 37.27 -22.68
C THR A 147 5.15 38.50 -22.50
N HIS A 148 6.43 38.39 -22.85
CA HIS A 148 7.33 39.53 -22.91
C HIS A 148 7.09 40.33 -24.20
N SER A 149 7.21 41.65 -24.11
CA SER A 149 7.08 42.52 -25.28
C SER A 149 8.43 42.67 -26.00
N LEU A 150 8.41 42.68 -27.33
CA LEU A 150 9.61 42.86 -28.18
C LEU A 150 10.42 44.15 -27.88
N ASP A 151 9.76 45.18 -27.35
CA ASP A 151 10.32 46.53 -27.18
C ASP A 151 10.76 46.87 -25.75
N THR A 152 10.63 45.98 -24.76
CA THR A 152 10.92 46.32 -23.35
C THR A 152 12.41 46.53 -23.06
N ASN A 153 13.28 46.03 -23.94
CA ASN A 153 14.73 46.13 -23.75
C ASN A 153 15.32 47.37 -24.44
N LYS A 154 14.49 48.30 -24.91
CA LYS A 154 14.94 49.56 -25.53
C LYS A 154 14.21 50.73 -24.88
N LEU A 155 14.97 51.57 -24.19
CA LEU A 155 14.48 52.83 -23.66
C LEU A 155 15.01 53.98 -24.51
N ASN A 156 14.11 54.63 -25.25
CA ASN A 156 14.45 55.81 -26.05
C ASN A 156 14.09 57.06 -25.24
N LEU A 157 15.11 57.81 -24.79
CA LEU A 157 14.96 59.09 -24.10
C LEU A 157 15.51 60.20 -24.98
N SER A 158 14.62 60.89 -25.70
CA SER A 158 14.96 61.97 -26.62
C SER A 158 16.03 61.57 -27.65
N ASN A 159 17.28 62.03 -27.48
CA ASN A 159 18.39 61.76 -28.40
C ASN A 159 19.23 60.53 -28.00
N SER A 160 18.91 59.90 -26.87
CA SER A 160 19.66 58.77 -26.33
C SER A 160 18.85 57.48 -26.44
N LYS A 161 19.52 56.43 -26.92
CA LYS A 161 18.97 55.07 -27.00
C LYS A 161 19.70 54.21 -25.97
N PHE A 162 18.96 53.65 -25.03
CA PHE A 162 19.49 52.75 -24.02
C PHE A 162 18.98 51.33 -24.28
N GLU A 163 19.88 50.38 -24.13
CA GLU A 163 19.51 48.97 -24.01
C GLU A 163 19.19 48.69 -22.53
N VAL A 164 17.98 48.26 -22.27
CA VAL A 164 17.52 47.86 -20.94
C VAL A 164 17.78 46.37 -20.81
N ASN A 165 18.71 46.02 -19.93
CA ASN A 165 18.92 44.65 -19.49
C ASN A 165 18.17 44.49 -18.15
N PRO A 166 16.93 43.96 -18.15
CA PRO A 166 16.24 43.69 -16.91
C PRO A 166 17.07 42.70 -16.09
N THR A 167 17.39 43.05 -14.85
CA THR A 167 17.92 42.06 -13.91
C THR A 167 16.81 41.06 -13.64
N GLN A 168 16.98 39.81 -14.09
CA GLN A 168 16.11 38.70 -13.69
C GLN A 168 16.28 38.51 -12.19
N ARG A 169 15.43 39.17 -11.41
CA ARG A 169 15.26 38.85 -10.00
C ARG A 169 14.10 37.87 -9.95
N ILE A 170 14.44 36.59 -9.86
CA ILE A 170 13.46 35.59 -9.45
C ILE A 170 13.08 36.00 -8.02
N ASP A 171 11.78 36.17 -7.77
CA ASP A 171 11.32 36.57 -6.44
C ASP A 171 11.86 35.55 -5.42
N ASP A 172 12.66 36.02 -4.47
CA ASP A 172 13.17 35.20 -3.35
C ASP A 172 12.02 34.81 -2.38
N VAL A 173 10.78 35.21 -2.67
CA VAL A 173 9.59 35.08 -1.83
C VAL A 173 8.55 34.18 -2.49
N ALA A 174 8.26 33.04 -1.87
CA ALA A 174 7.20 32.12 -2.29
C ALA A 174 5.82 32.73 -1.97
N LYS A 175 5.04 33.07 -3.00
CA LYS A 175 3.68 33.63 -2.86
C LYS A 175 2.60 32.55 -2.73
N PHE A 176 2.89 31.36 -3.25
CA PHE A 176 2.07 30.15 -3.24
C PHE A 176 2.94 28.98 -2.77
N ASP A 177 2.35 27.84 -2.39
CA ASP A 177 3.13 26.63 -2.07
C ASP A 177 3.93 26.19 -3.29
N TRP A 178 3.32 26.35 -4.47
CA TRP A 178 4.01 26.32 -5.76
C TRP A 178 3.26 27.07 -6.87
N SER A 179 4.01 27.60 -7.83
CA SER A 179 3.49 28.24 -9.03
C SER A 179 4.18 27.72 -10.29
N LEU A 180 3.41 27.56 -11.36
CA LEU A 180 3.91 27.18 -12.67
C LEU A 180 3.58 28.29 -13.67
N THR A 181 4.62 28.89 -14.24
CA THR A 181 4.48 30.01 -15.18
C THR A 181 5.07 29.66 -16.52
N PHE A 182 4.28 29.79 -17.57
CA PHE A 182 4.78 29.80 -18.95
C PHE A 182 5.28 31.20 -19.28
N ILE A 183 6.50 31.31 -19.82
CA ILE A 183 7.08 32.57 -20.28
C ILE A 183 7.30 32.48 -21.78
N TYR A 184 6.59 33.31 -22.54
CA TYR A 184 6.74 33.47 -23.97
C TYR A 184 7.48 34.77 -24.29
N SER A 185 8.67 34.65 -24.89
CA SER A 185 9.52 35.77 -25.29
C SER A 185 9.64 35.81 -26.82
N PRO A 186 8.77 36.57 -27.51
CA PRO A 186 8.89 36.75 -28.94
C PRO A 186 10.20 37.46 -29.28
N SER A 187 10.84 37.09 -30.39
CA SER A 187 12.10 37.70 -30.83
C SER A 187 12.16 37.82 -32.36
N ALA A 188 12.94 38.79 -32.84
CA ALA A 188 13.17 38.98 -34.27
C ALA A 188 13.92 37.81 -34.93
N VAL A 189 14.64 37.01 -34.14
CA VAL A 189 15.42 35.85 -34.64
C VAL A 189 14.66 34.55 -34.41
N GLN A 190 14.21 34.33 -33.18
CA GLN A 190 13.57 33.08 -32.76
C GLN A 190 12.83 33.26 -31.45
N ASP A 191 11.54 32.95 -31.45
CA ASP A 191 10.71 32.99 -30.24
C ASP A 191 11.22 31.95 -29.23
N ILE A 192 11.23 32.33 -27.95
CA ILE A 192 11.66 31.47 -26.85
C ILE A 192 10.46 31.23 -25.94
N MET A 193 10.20 29.97 -25.61
CA MET A 193 9.24 29.60 -24.57
C MET A 193 9.96 28.85 -23.45
N SER A 194 9.78 29.29 -22.21
CA SER A 194 10.25 28.58 -21.03
C SER A 194 9.12 28.36 -20.05
N ILE A 195 9.30 27.39 -19.16
CA ILE A 195 8.41 27.15 -18.04
C ILE A 195 9.24 27.30 -16.77
N VAL A 196 8.72 28.10 -15.85
CA VAL A 196 9.31 28.33 -14.54
C VAL A 196 8.42 27.69 -13.50
N LEU A 197 9.02 26.83 -12.67
CA LEU A 197 8.37 26.27 -11.50
C LEU A 197 9.00 26.88 -10.26
N ILE A 198 8.21 27.58 -9.45
CA ILE A 198 8.65 28.19 -8.20
C ILE A 198 7.90 27.52 -7.05
N CYS A 199 8.63 27.05 -6.04
CA CYS A 199 8.07 26.35 -4.89
C CYS A 199 8.58 26.94 -3.58
N SER A 200 7.78 26.83 -2.50
CA SER A 200 8.25 27.14 -1.15
C SER A 200 9.31 26.12 -0.69
N GLN A 201 10.45 26.61 -0.18
CA GLN A 201 11.50 25.74 0.38
C GLN A 201 11.06 24.97 1.63
N ASP A 202 10.00 25.42 2.31
CA ASP A 202 9.44 24.72 3.47
C ASP A 202 8.77 23.39 3.08
N LEU A 203 8.38 23.26 1.80
CA LEU A 203 7.62 22.13 1.29
C LEU A 203 8.39 21.31 0.25
N PHE A 204 9.29 21.95 -0.50
CA PHE A 204 10.00 21.33 -1.62
C PHE A 204 11.51 21.56 -1.53
N ASN A 205 12.28 20.55 -1.94
CA ASN A 205 13.73 20.66 -2.13
C ASN A 205 14.06 20.60 -3.64
N GLN A 206 15.32 20.90 -3.99
CA GLN A 206 15.78 20.96 -5.38
C GLN A 206 15.51 19.65 -6.14
N ASN A 207 15.84 18.51 -5.55
CA ASN A 207 15.64 17.21 -6.18
C ASN A 207 14.15 16.93 -6.48
N THR A 208 13.25 17.32 -5.56
CA THR A 208 11.80 17.17 -5.78
C THR A 208 11.35 18.00 -6.98
N ILE A 209 11.75 19.27 -7.09
CA ILE A 209 11.31 20.12 -8.19
C ILE A 209 11.93 19.70 -9.52
N ASP A 210 13.18 19.21 -9.54
CA ASP A 210 13.84 18.69 -10.75
C ASP A 210 13.06 17.48 -11.31
N ILE A 211 12.59 16.59 -10.42
CA ILE A 211 11.72 15.47 -10.79
C ILE A 211 10.38 15.99 -11.32
N LEU A 212 9.74 16.93 -10.62
CA LEU A 212 8.46 17.51 -11.08
C LEU A 212 8.57 18.16 -12.45
N GLY A 213 9.62 18.94 -12.71
CA GLY A 213 9.89 19.54 -14.01
C GLY A 213 10.10 18.48 -15.10
N SER A 214 10.90 17.46 -14.81
CA SER A 214 11.13 16.34 -15.73
C SER A 214 9.83 15.60 -16.08
N ARG A 215 8.96 15.40 -15.08
CA ARG A 215 7.65 14.76 -15.25
C ARG A 215 6.67 15.64 -16.02
N PHE A 216 6.68 16.95 -15.78
CA PHE A 216 5.88 17.90 -16.55
C PHE A 216 6.32 17.93 -18.02
N LEU A 217 7.63 17.94 -18.28
CA LEU A 217 8.17 17.90 -19.64
C LEU A 217 7.80 16.59 -20.36
N LEU A 218 7.88 15.44 -19.67
CA LEU A 218 7.44 14.16 -20.21
C LEU A 218 5.94 14.17 -20.58
N LEU A 219 5.10 14.76 -19.73
CA LEU A 219 3.68 14.94 -20.02
C LEU A 219 3.48 15.87 -21.24
N PHE A 220 4.24 16.96 -21.31
CA PHE A 220 4.23 17.92 -22.41
C PHE A 220 4.55 17.23 -23.75
N GLN A 221 5.60 16.41 -23.78
CA GLN A 221 6.01 15.65 -24.95
C GLN A 221 4.92 14.68 -25.42
N GLN A 222 4.36 13.88 -24.49
CA GLN A 222 3.29 12.94 -24.81
C GLN A 222 2.07 13.61 -25.46
N LEU A 223 1.69 14.81 -25.01
CA LEU A 223 0.51 15.50 -25.52
C LEU A 223 0.65 15.98 -26.97
N PHE A 224 1.87 16.18 -27.47
CA PHE A 224 2.13 16.65 -28.83
C PHE A 224 2.78 15.60 -29.74
N GLU A 225 2.89 14.35 -29.30
CA GLU A 225 3.28 13.24 -30.16
C GLU A 225 2.18 12.91 -31.19
N SER A 226 2.59 12.50 -32.40
CA SER A 226 1.73 12.45 -33.61
C SER A 226 0.49 11.53 -33.50
N ASN A 227 0.46 10.60 -32.53
CA ASN A 227 -0.66 9.67 -32.31
C ASN A 227 -1.42 9.91 -30.99
N SER A 228 -1.07 10.93 -30.21
CA SER A 228 -1.53 11.08 -28.82
C SER A 228 -2.81 11.90 -28.65
N LEU A 229 -3.24 12.63 -29.67
CA LEU A 229 -4.38 13.56 -29.59
C LEU A 229 -5.74 12.85 -29.44
N SER A 230 -5.80 11.54 -29.68
CA SER A 230 -6.99 10.69 -29.46
C SER A 230 -6.94 9.88 -28.16
N HIS A 231 -5.83 9.90 -27.43
CA HIS A 231 -5.73 9.20 -26.14
C HIS A 231 -6.56 9.92 -25.07
N SER A 232 -7.00 9.15 -24.08
CA SER A 232 -7.63 9.73 -22.91
C SER A 232 -6.58 10.39 -22.01
N LEU A 233 -6.98 11.40 -21.22
CA LEU A 233 -6.10 11.98 -20.20
C LEU A 233 -5.62 10.90 -19.19
N TYR A 234 -6.40 9.85 -18.97
CA TYR A 234 -6.06 8.72 -18.11
C TYR A 234 -4.83 7.96 -18.61
N ASP A 235 -4.63 7.84 -19.93
CA ASP A 235 -3.53 7.04 -20.50
C ASP A 235 -2.16 7.74 -20.41
N LEU A 236 -2.15 9.05 -20.18
CA LEU A 236 -0.92 9.82 -20.03
C LEU A 236 -0.15 9.39 -18.77
N SER A 237 1.16 9.26 -18.87
CA SER A 237 2.03 8.91 -17.73
C SER A 237 2.85 10.12 -17.29
N ILE A 238 3.04 10.27 -15.98
CA ILE A 238 4.08 11.14 -15.42
C ILE A 238 5.25 10.34 -14.84
N ILE A 239 5.25 9.01 -14.97
CA ILE A 239 6.36 8.16 -14.52
C ILE A 239 7.46 8.22 -15.56
N LEU A 240 8.66 8.64 -15.13
CA LEU A 240 9.82 8.78 -16.00
C LEU A 240 10.29 7.41 -16.49
N PRO A 241 10.89 7.30 -17.70
CA PRO A 241 11.34 6.02 -18.25
C PRO A 241 12.28 5.23 -17.31
N HIS A 242 13.18 5.91 -16.60
CA HIS A 242 14.09 5.26 -15.65
C HIS A 242 13.37 4.78 -14.36
N GLU A 243 12.33 5.48 -13.91
CA GLU A 243 11.47 5.05 -12.80
C GLU A 243 10.66 3.80 -13.18
N ARG A 244 10.23 3.73 -14.45
CA ARG A 244 9.52 2.56 -14.97
C ARG A 244 10.39 1.31 -14.96
N ILE A 245 11.64 1.43 -15.41
CA ILE A 245 12.62 0.33 -15.39
C ILE A 245 12.79 -0.22 -13.96
N LEU A 246 12.92 0.65 -12.96
CA LEU A 246 13.05 0.23 -11.56
C LEU A 246 11.80 -0.51 -11.07
N THR A 247 10.61 -0.03 -11.43
CA THR A 247 9.34 -0.67 -11.05
C THR A 247 9.20 -2.05 -11.70
N ASP A 248 9.53 -2.16 -12.99
CA ASP A 248 9.49 -3.42 -13.73
C ASP A 248 10.54 -4.41 -13.19
N GLN A 249 11.74 -3.94 -12.84
CA GLN A 249 12.76 -4.77 -12.18
C GLN A 249 12.28 -5.30 -10.83
N LEU A 250 11.65 -4.46 -9.99
CA LEU A 250 11.09 -4.89 -8.71
C LEU A 250 9.97 -5.92 -8.87
N MET A 251 9.09 -5.73 -9.86
CA MET A 251 8.00 -6.68 -10.16
C MET A 251 8.54 -8.02 -10.70
N ASN A 252 9.60 -7.99 -11.50
CA ASN A 252 10.16 -9.20 -12.13
C ASN A 252 11.12 -9.98 -11.22
N LYS A 253 11.72 -9.34 -10.20
CA LYS A 253 12.74 -9.95 -9.32
C LYS A 253 12.26 -11.21 -8.57
N ASN A 254 10.95 -11.37 -8.38
CA ASN A 254 10.36 -12.46 -7.59
C ASN A 254 9.77 -13.60 -8.44
N THR A 255 10.06 -13.67 -9.74
CA THR A 255 9.48 -14.68 -10.64
C THR A 255 10.29 -15.98 -10.72
N ASP A 256 11.56 -15.97 -10.28
CA ASP A 256 12.47 -17.11 -10.39
C ASP A 256 12.40 -18.12 -9.23
N SER A 257 11.73 -17.79 -8.12
CA SER A 257 11.50 -18.74 -7.02
C SER A 257 10.29 -19.64 -7.33
N GLN A 258 10.37 -20.39 -8.43
CA GLN A 258 9.48 -21.52 -8.62
C GLN A 258 9.89 -22.62 -7.62
N SER A 259 9.30 -22.60 -6.42
CA SER A 259 9.24 -23.78 -5.55
C SER A 259 8.37 -24.84 -6.26
N ARG A 260 8.95 -25.45 -7.30
CA ARG A 260 8.26 -26.47 -8.10
C ARG A 260 8.05 -27.69 -7.21
N GLY A 261 6.84 -27.82 -6.65
CA GLY A 261 6.28 -29.13 -6.31
C GLY A 261 6.10 -29.48 -4.84
N VAL A 262 6.60 -28.70 -3.87
CA VAL A 262 6.51 -29.09 -2.44
C VAL A 262 5.28 -28.50 -1.75
N THR A 263 4.65 -29.31 -0.90
CA THR A 263 3.52 -28.92 -0.07
C THR A 263 3.96 -28.64 1.38
N VAL A 264 3.03 -28.11 2.19
CA VAL A 264 3.27 -27.86 3.62
C VAL A 264 3.56 -29.18 4.36
N GLY A 265 2.83 -30.24 4.01
CA GLY A 265 3.03 -31.57 4.59
C GLY A 265 4.38 -32.18 4.23
N ASP A 266 4.86 -31.98 3.00
CA ASP A 266 6.17 -32.48 2.55
C ASP A 266 7.31 -31.83 3.34
N LEU A 267 7.27 -30.50 3.48
CA LEU A 267 8.30 -29.76 4.20
C LEU A 267 8.35 -30.14 5.68
N PHE A 268 7.20 -30.30 6.33
CA PHE A 268 7.14 -30.76 7.72
C PHE A 268 7.74 -32.17 7.88
N GLN A 269 7.34 -33.11 7.02
CA GLN A 269 7.87 -34.48 7.06
C GLN A 269 9.38 -34.51 6.84
N GLN A 270 9.89 -33.72 5.89
CA GLN A 270 11.32 -33.58 5.64
C GLN A 270 12.08 -33.08 6.88
N GLN A 271 11.53 -32.12 7.63
CA GLN A 271 12.17 -31.67 8.88
C GLN A 271 12.14 -32.74 9.96
N ALA A 272 11.07 -33.52 10.05
CA ALA A 272 10.99 -34.60 11.01
C ALA A 272 11.99 -35.74 10.73
N GLU A 273 12.26 -36.04 9.47
CA GLU A 273 13.31 -36.97 9.06
C GLU A 273 14.72 -36.43 9.35
N ASN A 274 14.95 -35.14 9.08
CA ASN A 274 16.27 -34.52 9.26
C ASN A 274 16.62 -34.26 10.74
N HIS A 275 15.62 -33.97 11.57
CA HIS A 275 15.79 -33.50 12.94
C HIS A 275 14.86 -34.22 13.95
N PRO A 276 14.83 -35.56 13.98
CA PRO A 276 13.80 -36.33 14.67
C PRO A 276 13.75 -36.08 16.18
N GLN A 277 14.90 -35.87 16.82
CA GLN A 277 15.03 -35.70 18.27
C GLN A 277 14.98 -34.24 18.73
N LYS A 278 14.79 -33.31 17.79
CA LYS A 278 14.73 -31.89 18.11
C LYS A 278 13.34 -31.54 18.64
N LEU A 279 13.27 -30.59 19.58
CA LEU A 279 12.01 -29.99 20.02
C LEU A 279 11.24 -29.42 18.82
N ALA A 280 10.01 -29.88 18.60
CA ALA A 280 9.10 -29.34 17.60
C ALA A 280 8.10 -28.39 18.25
N VAL A 281 7.44 -28.82 19.31
CA VAL A 281 6.41 -28.03 20.00
C VAL A 281 6.59 -28.15 21.51
N LEU A 282 6.48 -27.03 22.22
CA LEU A 282 6.44 -26.94 23.67
C LEU A 282 5.19 -26.18 24.08
N LEU A 283 4.43 -26.73 25.03
CA LEU A 283 3.32 -26.06 25.71
C LEU A 283 3.51 -26.26 27.21
N ASP A 284 3.91 -25.19 27.90
CA ASP A 284 4.34 -25.22 29.30
C ASP A 284 5.43 -26.28 29.55
N GLU A 285 5.07 -27.41 30.17
CA GLU A 285 5.97 -28.53 30.48
C GLU A 285 5.77 -29.75 29.55
N GLN A 286 4.76 -29.70 28.68
CA GLN A 286 4.51 -30.74 27.69
C GLN A 286 5.28 -30.43 26.41
N SER A 287 6.05 -31.39 25.91
CA SER A 287 6.84 -31.22 24.69
C SER A 287 6.68 -32.41 23.75
N LEU A 288 6.82 -32.13 22.47
CA LEU A 288 6.96 -33.15 21.43
C LEU A 288 8.21 -32.83 20.62
N THR A 289 9.04 -33.85 20.42
CA THR A 289 10.05 -33.84 19.38
C THR A 289 9.41 -33.93 18.00
N TYR A 290 10.15 -33.62 16.94
CA TYR A 290 9.64 -33.75 15.58
C TYR A 290 9.19 -35.18 15.25
N ASN A 291 9.89 -36.20 15.74
CA ASN A 291 9.52 -37.59 15.51
C ASN A 291 8.23 -37.97 16.25
N GLU A 292 8.06 -37.53 17.50
CA GLU A 292 6.83 -37.78 18.27
C GLU A 292 5.64 -37.02 17.67
N LEU A 293 5.85 -35.78 17.25
CA LEU A 293 4.82 -34.99 16.56
C LEU A 293 4.41 -35.65 15.24
N LEU A 294 5.38 -36.06 14.42
CA LEU A 294 5.10 -36.76 13.16
C LEU A 294 4.30 -38.05 13.40
N PHE A 295 4.65 -38.82 14.43
CA PHE A 295 3.91 -40.02 14.80
C PHE A 295 2.42 -39.71 15.07
N TYR A 296 2.11 -38.76 15.95
CA TYR A 296 0.71 -38.39 16.23
C TYR A 296 -0.02 -37.81 15.02
N VAL A 297 0.69 -37.04 14.19
CA VAL A 297 0.16 -36.48 12.94
C VAL A 297 -0.22 -37.57 11.94
N GLN A 298 0.65 -38.57 11.74
CA GLN A 298 0.38 -39.70 10.86
C GLN A 298 -0.76 -40.58 11.40
N GLN A 299 -0.79 -40.82 12.71
CA GLN A 299 -1.88 -41.57 13.35
C GLN A 299 -3.24 -40.92 13.13
N LEU A 300 -3.34 -39.62 13.39
CA LEU A 300 -4.60 -38.91 13.21
C LEU A 300 -4.99 -38.88 11.73
N ALA A 301 -4.06 -38.59 10.83
CA ALA A 301 -4.30 -38.65 9.39
C ALA A 301 -4.88 -40.00 8.92
N LEU A 302 -4.31 -41.12 9.40
CA LEU A 302 -4.80 -42.46 9.08
C LEU A 302 -6.19 -42.72 9.64
N GLN A 303 -6.44 -42.39 10.92
CA GLN A 303 -7.76 -42.54 11.53
C GLN A 303 -8.82 -41.75 10.76
N ILE A 304 -8.49 -40.53 10.35
CA ILE A 304 -9.42 -39.67 9.64
C ILE A 304 -9.74 -40.20 8.23
N ILE A 305 -8.73 -40.60 7.46
CA ILE A 305 -8.97 -41.17 6.12
C ILE A 305 -9.75 -42.49 6.22
N ASN A 306 -9.43 -43.35 7.20
CA ASN A 306 -10.05 -44.66 7.34
C ASN A 306 -11.52 -44.59 7.78
N ASN A 307 -11.86 -43.65 8.65
CA ASN A 307 -13.18 -43.62 9.29
C ASN A 307 -14.15 -42.62 8.65
N TYR A 308 -13.65 -41.61 7.91
CA TYR A 308 -14.48 -40.48 7.46
C TYR A 308 -14.43 -40.21 5.94
N ASP A 309 -13.73 -41.04 5.15
CA ASP A 309 -13.62 -40.90 3.68
C ASP A 309 -13.21 -39.47 3.27
N ILE A 310 -12.21 -38.92 3.96
CA ILE A 310 -11.62 -37.62 3.64
C ILE A 310 -10.72 -37.75 2.42
N LYS A 311 -10.84 -36.80 1.50
CA LYS A 311 -10.03 -36.68 0.28
C LYS A 311 -9.25 -35.37 0.29
N SER A 312 -8.19 -35.32 -0.51
CA SER A 312 -7.48 -34.06 -0.73
C SER A 312 -8.44 -33.01 -1.31
N GLY A 313 -8.39 -31.80 -0.75
CA GLY A 313 -9.29 -30.69 -1.06
C GLY A 313 -10.53 -30.60 -0.16
N ASP A 314 -10.85 -31.64 0.63
CA ASP A 314 -11.94 -31.56 1.60
C ASP A 314 -11.59 -30.58 2.72
N ILE A 315 -12.56 -29.73 3.09
CA ILE A 315 -12.38 -28.77 4.18
C ILE A 315 -12.64 -29.46 5.52
N ILE A 316 -11.67 -29.29 6.43
CA ILE A 316 -11.77 -29.74 7.81
C ILE A 316 -11.69 -28.50 8.70
N CYS A 317 -12.80 -28.23 9.38
CA CYS A 317 -12.86 -27.17 10.37
C CYS A 317 -12.24 -27.64 11.68
N GLN A 318 -11.50 -26.78 12.35
CA GLN A 318 -10.93 -27.08 13.66
C GLN A 318 -11.35 -26.04 14.68
N LEU A 319 -12.22 -26.44 15.60
CA LEU A 319 -12.67 -25.66 16.74
C LEU A 319 -11.93 -26.15 17.98
N SER A 320 -10.75 -25.57 18.24
CA SER A 320 -9.91 -25.92 19.38
C SER A 320 -9.26 -24.69 19.99
N GLU A 321 -8.97 -24.75 21.29
CA GLU A 321 -8.06 -23.80 21.92
C GLU A 321 -6.60 -24.17 21.59
N ARG A 322 -5.64 -23.36 22.06
CA ARG A 322 -4.21 -23.70 21.93
C ARG A 322 -3.90 -24.94 22.75
N SER A 323 -3.43 -25.98 22.07
CA SER A 323 -3.05 -27.27 22.65
C SER A 323 -2.11 -28.02 21.71
N LEU A 324 -1.41 -29.05 22.19
CA LEU A 324 -0.64 -29.93 21.30
C LEU A 324 -1.53 -30.60 20.25
N SER A 325 -2.71 -31.03 20.69
CA SER A 325 -3.86 -31.46 19.88
C SER A 325 -4.12 -30.52 18.69
N MET A 326 -4.15 -29.20 18.90
CA MET A 326 -4.38 -28.20 17.84
C MET A 326 -3.33 -28.28 16.72
N ILE A 327 -2.05 -28.47 17.08
CA ILE A 327 -0.94 -28.59 16.13
C ILE A 327 -0.97 -29.93 15.41
N ILE A 328 -1.25 -31.01 16.13
CA ILE A 328 -1.41 -32.34 15.54
C ILE A 328 -2.55 -32.30 14.50
N GLY A 329 -3.70 -31.71 14.84
CA GLY A 329 -4.83 -31.56 13.94
C GLY A 329 -4.49 -30.79 12.66
N SER A 330 -3.88 -29.60 12.79
CA SER A 330 -3.57 -28.76 11.64
C SER A 330 -2.57 -29.41 10.68
N LEU A 331 -1.54 -30.09 11.19
CA LEU A 331 -0.58 -30.83 10.39
C LEU A 331 -1.15 -32.11 9.78
N SER A 332 -2.02 -32.82 10.51
CA SER A 332 -2.71 -34.02 10.00
C SER A 332 -3.58 -33.70 8.79
N ILE A 333 -4.28 -32.57 8.85
CA ILE A 333 -5.07 -32.05 7.72
C ILE A 333 -4.13 -31.73 6.54
N ALA A 334 -2.98 -31.10 6.81
CA ALA A 334 -2.02 -30.73 5.76
C ALA A 334 -1.40 -31.94 5.05
N ILE A 335 -1.02 -33.00 5.77
CA ILE A 335 -0.37 -34.19 5.17
C ILE A 335 -1.32 -35.06 4.34
N ILE A 336 -2.64 -34.96 4.56
CA ILE A 336 -3.65 -35.63 3.74
C ILE A 336 -4.19 -34.73 2.62
N GLY A 337 -3.62 -33.52 2.48
CA GLY A 337 -4.04 -32.52 1.49
C GLY A 337 -5.43 -31.97 1.73
N GLY A 338 -5.94 -32.06 2.95
CA GLY A 338 -7.18 -31.40 3.37
C GLY A 338 -6.97 -29.91 3.55
N VAL A 339 -8.07 -29.15 3.53
CA VAL A 339 -8.05 -27.70 3.70
C VAL A 339 -8.29 -27.36 5.16
N TYR A 340 -7.26 -26.87 5.84
CA TYR A 340 -7.34 -26.48 7.25
C TYR A 340 -8.14 -25.18 7.41
N CYS A 341 -9.21 -25.22 8.21
CA CYS A 341 -10.02 -24.04 8.53
C CYS A 341 -10.15 -23.88 10.06
N PRO A 342 -9.28 -23.09 10.72
CA PRO A 342 -9.42 -22.83 12.14
C PRO A 342 -10.67 -22.01 12.46
N LEU A 343 -11.29 -22.34 13.59
CA LEU A 343 -12.43 -21.63 14.15
C LEU A 343 -12.12 -21.27 15.60
N SER A 344 -12.18 -19.98 15.94
CA SER A 344 -11.93 -19.54 17.32
C SER A 344 -13.09 -19.93 18.25
N PRO A 345 -12.81 -20.61 19.38
CA PRO A 345 -13.78 -20.87 20.43
C PRO A 345 -14.40 -19.60 21.05
N GLU A 346 -13.72 -18.45 20.95
CA GLU A 346 -14.24 -17.17 21.43
C GLU A 346 -15.42 -16.66 20.58
N ASN A 347 -15.63 -17.20 19.37
CA ASN A 347 -16.75 -16.79 18.53
C ASN A 347 -18.10 -17.24 19.12
N PRO A 348 -19.17 -16.43 18.98
CA PRO A 348 -20.53 -16.86 19.31
C PRO A 348 -20.97 -18.09 18.49
N GLU A 349 -21.82 -18.94 19.07
CA GLU A 349 -22.31 -20.18 18.46
C GLU A 349 -22.93 -19.96 17.06
N GLN A 350 -23.83 -18.97 16.94
CA GLN A 350 -24.47 -18.62 15.65
C GLN A 350 -23.44 -18.25 14.57
N ARG A 351 -22.34 -17.60 14.96
CA ARG A 351 -21.25 -17.25 14.04
C ARG A 351 -20.51 -18.51 13.61
N LEU A 352 -20.19 -19.41 14.54
CA LEU A 352 -19.52 -20.67 14.24
C LEU A 352 -20.35 -21.54 13.29
N GLU A 353 -21.65 -21.69 13.55
CA GLU A 353 -22.57 -22.42 12.67
C GLU A 353 -22.58 -21.82 11.26
N SER A 354 -22.73 -20.50 11.15
CA SER A 354 -22.71 -19.82 9.85
C SER A 354 -21.37 -19.99 9.11
N LEU A 355 -20.24 -19.97 9.82
CA LEU A 355 -18.92 -20.19 9.21
C LEU A 355 -18.80 -21.64 8.71
N VAL A 356 -19.14 -22.63 9.53
CA VAL A 356 -19.09 -24.05 9.17
C VAL A 356 -20.00 -24.34 7.97
N GLU A 357 -21.23 -23.84 7.96
CA GLU A 357 -22.16 -24.01 6.83
C GLU A 357 -21.58 -23.47 5.52
N ARG A 358 -20.89 -22.32 5.56
CA ARG A 358 -20.24 -21.71 4.39
C ARG A 358 -19.04 -22.50 3.88
N THR A 359 -18.35 -23.20 4.77
CA THR A 359 -17.21 -24.05 4.38
C THR A 359 -17.63 -25.36 3.75
N GLN A 360 -18.86 -25.82 3.97
CA GLN A 360 -19.27 -27.20 3.64
C GLN A 360 -18.27 -28.24 4.17
N ALA A 361 -17.73 -28.00 5.38
CA ALA A 361 -16.72 -28.85 5.98
C ALA A 361 -17.21 -30.30 6.08
N ARG A 362 -16.35 -31.24 5.68
CA ARG A 362 -16.61 -32.68 5.72
C ARG A 362 -16.52 -33.25 7.13
N LEU A 363 -15.67 -32.63 7.95
CA LEU A 363 -15.40 -33.02 9.32
C LEU A 363 -15.07 -31.78 10.16
N ILE A 364 -15.45 -31.81 11.44
CA ILE A 364 -15.07 -30.80 12.42
C ILE A 364 -14.26 -31.45 13.53
N PHE A 365 -13.00 -31.03 13.63
CA PHE A 365 -12.15 -31.29 14.77
C PHE A 365 -12.59 -30.44 15.95
N VAL A 366 -12.89 -31.08 17.07
CA VAL A 366 -13.29 -30.42 18.31
C VAL A 366 -12.37 -30.87 19.44
N HIS A 367 -12.12 -29.98 20.38
CA HIS A 367 -11.43 -30.30 21.63
C HIS A 367 -12.46 -30.61 22.71
N SER A 368 -12.20 -31.62 23.55
CA SER A 368 -13.14 -32.15 24.55
C SER A 368 -13.68 -31.05 25.50
N VAL A 369 -12.82 -30.10 25.87
CA VAL A 369 -13.16 -28.99 26.79
C VAL A 369 -14.02 -27.91 26.12
N THR A 370 -14.02 -27.80 24.78
CA THR A 370 -14.76 -26.74 24.10
C THR A 370 -16.27 -26.94 24.22
N ASN A 371 -16.73 -28.16 24.54
CA ASN A 371 -18.10 -28.55 24.91
C ASN A 371 -19.21 -27.76 24.18
N ARG A 372 -19.05 -27.59 22.87
CA ARG A 372 -20.01 -26.86 22.02
C ARG A 372 -20.78 -27.86 21.18
N ILE A 373 -22.10 -27.75 21.28
CA ILE A 373 -23.04 -28.56 20.50
C ILE A 373 -23.43 -27.72 19.29
N PHE A 374 -23.06 -28.15 18.09
CA PHE A 374 -23.62 -27.58 16.87
C PHE A 374 -25.07 -28.05 16.73
N LYS A 375 -26.01 -27.16 16.39
CA LYS A 375 -27.42 -27.54 16.22
C LYS A 375 -27.65 -28.45 15.02
N ASN A 376 -26.81 -28.30 13.99
CA ASN A 376 -26.83 -29.15 12.82
C ASN A 376 -26.02 -30.44 13.07
N SER A 377 -26.41 -31.54 12.41
CA SER A 377 -25.73 -32.84 12.47
C SER A 377 -24.40 -32.85 11.70
N PHE A 378 -23.46 -31.98 12.07
CA PHE A 378 -22.09 -32.06 11.56
C PHE A 378 -21.37 -33.27 12.14
N ILE A 379 -20.51 -33.88 11.33
CA ILE A 379 -19.64 -34.96 11.81
C ILE A 379 -18.50 -34.30 12.60
N THR A 380 -18.35 -34.69 13.86
CA THR A 380 -17.30 -34.20 14.75
C THR A 380 -16.32 -35.31 15.10
N TYR A 381 -15.07 -34.92 15.36
CA TYR A 381 -14.01 -35.79 15.88
C TYR A 381 -13.34 -35.11 17.07
N ASP A 382 -13.29 -35.80 18.21
CA ASP A 382 -12.59 -35.32 19.39
C ASP A 382 -11.08 -35.55 19.23
N ILE A 383 -10.34 -34.48 19.01
CA ILE A 383 -8.93 -34.57 18.64
C ILE A 383 -8.04 -34.95 19.83
N ASP A 384 -8.51 -34.80 21.07
CA ASP A 384 -7.72 -35.13 22.27
C ASP A 384 -7.51 -36.63 22.43
N THR A 385 -8.36 -37.43 21.79
CA THR A 385 -8.25 -38.89 21.77
C THR A 385 -6.97 -39.39 21.11
N ILE A 386 -6.29 -38.56 20.32
CA ILE A 386 -5.02 -38.93 19.68
C ILE A 386 -3.84 -38.93 20.66
N ILE A 387 -3.89 -38.05 21.66
CA ILE A 387 -2.85 -37.97 22.68
C ILE A 387 -2.97 -39.26 23.50
N ASN A 388 -1.89 -40.02 23.60
CA ASN A 388 -1.80 -41.38 24.16
C ASN A 388 -2.21 -42.54 23.22
N CYS A 389 -2.53 -42.28 21.94
CA CYS A 389 -2.65 -43.35 20.96
C CYS A 389 -1.28 -44.01 20.73
N ASN A 390 -1.22 -45.33 20.86
CA ASN A 390 0.01 -46.13 20.69
C ASN A 390 -0.16 -47.22 19.62
N ASP A 391 -1.13 -47.06 18.72
CA ASP A 391 -1.37 -48.02 17.65
C ASP A 391 -0.14 -48.10 16.72
N LYS A 392 0.13 -49.28 16.17
CA LYS A 392 1.27 -49.45 15.27
C LYS A 392 0.91 -48.93 13.89
N ILE A 393 1.70 -47.99 13.38
CA ILE A 393 1.69 -47.60 11.97
C ILE A 393 2.46 -48.68 11.18
N THR A 394 1.83 -49.26 10.16
CA THR A 394 2.47 -50.23 9.27
C THR A 394 3.16 -49.56 8.08
N ASN A 395 4.02 -50.30 7.37
CA ASN A 395 4.62 -49.78 6.13
C ASN A 395 3.56 -49.49 5.05
N ASP A 396 2.46 -50.25 5.03
CA ASP A 396 1.35 -50.03 4.08
C ASP A 396 0.61 -48.72 4.40
N ASP A 397 0.48 -48.38 5.68
CA ASP A 397 -0.11 -47.10 6.12
C ASP A 397 0.75 -45.91 5.67
N LEU A 398 2.06 -45.98 5.86
CA LEU A 398 3.01 -44.95 5.40
C LEU A 398 3.02 -44.83 3.87
N TYR A 399 2.98 -45.97 3.18
CA TYR A 399 2.86 -46.00 1.72
C TYR A 399 1.56 -45.31 1.26
N ARG A 400 0.45 -45.53 1.97
CA ARG A 400 -0.81 -44.87 1.63
C ARG A 400 -0.75 -43.35 1.82
N LEU A 401 -0.21 -42.87 2.95
CA LEU A 401 -0.08 -41.42 3.20
C LEU A 401 0.80 -40.74 2.15
N SER A 402 1.93 -41.33 1.81
CA SER A 402 2.89 -40.79 0.83
C SER A 402 2.38 -40.77 -0.62
N ASN A 403 1.33 -41.54 -0.95
CA ASN A 403 0.74 -41.59 -2.29
C ASN A 403 -0.54 -40.75 -2.44
N ILE A 404 -0.91 -39.94 -1.45
CA ILE A 404 -2.03 -39.01 -1.59
C ILE A 404 -1.63 -37.92 -2.60
N PRO A 405 -2.41 -37.70 -3.68
CA PRO A 405 -2.03 -36.75 -4.72
C PRO A 405 -2.33 -35.31 -4.26
N ILE A 406 -1.32 -34.62 -3.74
CA ILE A 406 -1.41 -33.23 -3.29
C ILE A 406 -0.56 -32.35 -4.22
N ALA A 407 -1.19 -31.40 -4.90
CA ALA A 407 -0.52 -30.43 -5.75
C ALA A 407 -0.26 -29.12 -4.98
N PRO A 408 0.84 -28.39 -5.27
CA PRO A 408 1.08 -27.06 -4.69
C PRO A 408 -0.05 -26.05 -4.94
N ASP A 409 -0.85 -26.26 -5.98
CA ASP A 409 -2.00 -25.43 -6.33
C ASP A 409 -3.27 -25.74 -5.56
N ASN A 410 -3.30 -26.85 -4.80
CA ASN A 410 -4.38 -27.12 -3.87
C ASN A 410 -4.39 -26.12 -2.72
N ILE A 411 -5.59 -25.86 -2.20
CA ILE A 411 -5.79 -24.99 -1.04
C ILE A 411 -5.21 -25.70 0.18
N SER A 412 -4.35 -25.02 0.93
CA SER A 412 -3.79 -25.52 2.17
C SER A 412 -4.65 -25.12 3.37
N TYR A 413 -5.11 -23.87 3.40
CA TYR A 413 -5.94 -23.38 4.49
C TYR A 413 -6.88 -22.26 4.07
N ILE A 414 -7.88 -22.03 4.91
CA ILE A 414 -8.84 -20.94 4.81
C ILE A 414 -8.75 -20.09 6.07
N VAL A 415 -8.72 -18.77 5.89
CA VAL A 415 -8.90 -17.80 6.98
C VAL A 415 -10.07 -16.87 6.64
N PHE A 416 -10.92 -16.59 7.63
CA PHE A 416 -12.06 -15.69 7.45
C PHE A 416 -11.69 -14.26 7.85
N THR A 417 -11.97 -13.32 6.96
CA THR A 417 -11.84 -11.88 7.24
C THR A 417 -13.20 -11.29 7.63
N SER A 418 -13.20 -10.22 8.43
CA SER A 418 -14.42 -9.57 8.94
C SER A 418 -15.36 -9.08 7.82
N GLY A 419 -14.81 -8.75 6.65
CA GLY A 419 -15.56 -8.32 5.47
C GLY A 419 -16.22 -6.94 5.66
N SER A 420 -15.96 -5.98 4.77
CA SER A 420 -16.56 -4.64 4.84
C SER A 420 -18.10 -4.64 4.76
N THR A 421 -18.70 -5.73 4.29
CA THR A 421 -20.15 -5.91 4.16
C THR A 421 -20.80 -6.55 5.39
N GLY A 422 -20.03 -6.80 6.47
CA GLY A 422 -20.49 -7.50 7.69
C GLY A 422 -20.62 -9.02 7.53
N ILE A 423 -20.44 -9.54 6.31
CA ILE A 423 -20.46 -10.97 5.99
C ILE A 423 -19.02 -11.46 5.85
N PRO A 424 -18.57 -12.46 6.65
CA PRO A 424 -17.21 -12.96 6.56
C PRO A 424 -16.86 -13.52 5.18
N LYS A 425 -15.68 -13.15 4.67
CA LYS A 425 -15.14 -13.64 3.39
C LYS A 425 -13.99 -14.62 3.66
N ALA A 426 -14.06 -15.79 3.03
CA ALA A 426 -13.01 -16.79 3.10
C ALA A 426 -11.87 -16.41 2.15
N VAL A 427 -10.67 -16.31 2.69
CA VAL A 427 -9.43 -16.21 1.91
C VAL A 427 -8.86 -17.61 1.80
N GLN A 428 -8.72 -18.10 0.56
CA GLN A 428 -8.16 -19.41 0.26
C GLN A 428 -6.68 -19.27 -0.05
N VAL A 429 -5.83 -19.91 0.74
CA VAL A 429 -4.37 -19.88 0.55
C VAL A 429 -3.89 -21.23 0.07
N ARG A 430 -3.14 -21.26 -1.04
CA ARG A 430 -2.60 -22.50 -1.62
C ARG A 430 -1.29 -22.89 -0.95
N HIS A 431 -0.92 -24.17 -1.01
CA HIS A 431 0.37 -24.64 -0.51
C HIS A 431 1.54 -23.84 -1.12
N ARG A 432 1.52 -23.58 -2.43
CA ARG A 432 2.55 -22.77 -3.11
C ARG A 432 2.69 -21.35 -2.56
N ASN A 433 1.61 -20.75 -2.05
CA ASN A 433 1.65 -19.39 -1.52
C ASN A 433 2.44 -19.37 -0.20
N LEU A 434 2.14 -20.31 0.69
CA LEU A 434 2.79 -20.41 1.99
C LEU A 434 4.27 -20.86 1.85
N THR A 435 4.57 -21.80 0.96
CA THR A 435 5.96 -22.25 0.74
C THR A 435 6.82 -21.16 0.09
N ALA A 436 6.29 -20.41 -0.87
CA ALA A 436 6.98 -19.25 -1.44
C ALA A 436 7.21 -18.16 -0.39
N TYR A 437 6.21 -17.90 0.46
CA TYR A 437 6.34 -16.96 1.56
C TYR A 437 7.44 -17.38 2.55
N MET A 438 7.44 -18.62 3.00
CA MET A 438 8.47 -19.19 3.86
C MET A 438 9.88 -19.06 3.24
N GLN A 439 10.03 -19.36 1.94
CA GLN A 439 11.31 -19.21 1.25
C GLN A 439 11.79 -17.75 1.27
N SER A 440 10.89 -16.79 1.00
CA SER A 440 11.22 -15.37 1.04
C SER A 440 11.68 -14.90 2.44
N LEU A 441 11.08 -15.44 3.51
CA LEU A 441 11.49 -15.17 4.89
C LEU A 441 12.86 -15.77 5.22
N GLY A 442 13.17 -16.95 4.69
CA GLY A 442 14.47 -17.61 4.84
C GLY A 442 15.61 -16.81 4.19
N GLU A 443 15.38 -16.28 2.98
CA GLU A 443 16.34 -15.42 2.27
C GLU A 443 16.59 -14.09 3.01
N GLN A 444 15.59 -13.58 3.72
CA GLN A 444 15.69 -12.35 4.52
C GLN A 444 16.27 -12.57 5.93
N THR A 445 16.69 -13.79 6.28
CA THR A 445 17.23 -14.19 7.61
C THR A 445 16.26 -14.01 8.78
N ALA A 446 14.96 -13.83 8.53
CA ALA A 446 13.96 -13.56 9.56
C ALA A 446 13.74 -14.77 10.49
N PHE A 447 13.78 -15.99 9.94
CA PHE A 447 13.63 -17.27 10.65
C PHE A 447 14.80 -18.20 10.35
N LYS A 448 15.26 -18.94 11.36
CA LYS A 448 16.36 -19.91 11.29
C LYS A 448 15.93 -21.19 11.97
N LYS A 449 16.48 -22.31 11.51
CA LYS A 449 16.27 -23.60 12.17
C LYS A 449 16.60 -23.55 13.67
N SER A 450 17.60 -22.80 14.12
CA SER A 450 17.98 -22.72 15.53
C SER A 450 17.01 -21.93 16.41
N ASP A 451 16.00 -21.29 15.82
CA ASP A 451 15.11 -20.41 16.54
C ASP A 451 14.07 -21.19 17.36
N ASN A 452 13.65 -20.58 18.46
CA ASN A 452 12.40 -20.83 19.14
C ASN A 452 11.44 -19.68 18.81
N VAL A 453 10.29 -20.01 18.22
CA VAL A 453 9.26 -19.07 17.76
C VAL A 453 8.04 -19.21 18.67
N ILE A 454 7.50 -18.09 19.13
CA ILE A 454 6.32 -18.08 19.99
C ILE A 454 5.02 -18.10 19.18
N GLN A 455 4.12 -19.04 19.46
CA GLN A 455 2.77 -19.09 18.91
C GLN A 455 1.84 -18.28 19.82
N MET A 456 1.51 -17.06 19.41
CA MET A 456 0.57 -16.19 20.14
C MET A 456 -0.59 -15.68 19.31
N ALA A 457 -0.51 -15.76 17.99
CA ALA A 457 -1.57 -15.23 17.16
C ALA A 457 -2.87 -16.01 17.42
N SER A 458 -3.99 -15.31 17.37
CA SER A 458 -5.30 -15.96 17.35
C SER A 458 -5.49 -16.64 16.00
N CYS A 459 -6.12 -17.81 15.99
CA CYS A 459 -6.41 -18.58 14.78
C CYS A 459 -7.35 -17.87 13.79
N SER A 460 -7.92 -16.72 14.18
CA SER A 460 -8.70 -15.84 13.31
C SER A 460 -7.84 -14.89 12.45
N PHE A 461 -6.52 -14.89 12.63
CA PHE A 461 -5.57 -14.07 11.88
C PHE A 461 -4.58 -14.95 11.12
N ASP A 462 -4.04 -14.43 10.03
CA ASP A 462 -3.05 -15.09 9.18
C ASP A 462 -1.71 -15.37 9.89
N ASN A 463 -1.31 -14.53 10.86
CA ASN A 463 -0.12 -14.77 11.68
C ASN A 463 -0.14 -16.13 12.42
N HIS A 464 -1.32 -16.70 12.70
CA HIS A 464 -1.43 -18.04 13.29
C HIS A 464 -0.78 -19.13 12.42
N PHE A 465 -0.97 -19.02 11.10
CA PHE A 465 -0.41 -19.98 10.14
C PHE A 465 1.08 -19.77 9.98
N GLN A 466 1.57 -18.52 10.07
CA GLN A 466 2.99 -18.20 10.11
C GLN A 466 3.65 -18.80 11.35
N ASP A 467 3.15 -18.50 12.55
CA ASP A 467 3.68 -19.01 13.81
C ASP A 467 3.86 -20.52 13.75
N ILE A 468 2.86 -21.25 13.23
CA ILE A 468 2.88 -22.72 13.21
C ILE A 468 3.68 -23.26 12.02
N PHE A 469 3.22 -22.99 10.79
CA PHE A 469 3.72 -23.70 9.64
C PHE A 469 5.12 -23.23 9.25
N VAL A 470 5.42 -21.92 9.26
CA VAL A 470 6.77 -21.43 8.90
C VAL A 470 7.80 -21.99 9.87
N THR A 471 7.50 -21.96 11.17
CA THR A 471 8.38 -22.52 12.22
C THR A 471 8.68 -24.00 11.98
N LEU A 472 7.63 -24.82 11.81
CA LEU A 472 7.78 -26.27 11.71
C LEU A 472 8.34 -26.73 10.36
N MET A 473 8.07 -26.01 9.27
CA MET A 473 8.63 -26.32 7.94
C MET A 473 10.11 -25.95 7.80
N ILE A 474 10.62 -25.00 8.61
CA ILE A 474 12.05 -24.64 8.67
C ILE A 474 12.82 -25.54 9.64
N GLY A 475 12.12 -26.28 10.51
CA GLY A 475 12.73 -27.16 11.51
C GLY A 475 13.03 -26.44 12.83
N ALA A 476 12.39 -25.29 13.11
CA ALA A 476 12.53 -24.52 14.34
C ALA A 476 11.64 -25.06 15.48
N GLY A 477 11.84 -24.59 16.70
CA GLY A 477 10.99 -24.95 17.86
C GLY A 477 9.80 -24.00 17.99
N LEU A 478 8.60 -24.54 18.19
CA LEU A 478 7.37 -23.77 18.43
C LEU A 478 7.05 -23.72 19.93
N ILE A 479 7.09 -22.53 20.53
CA ILE A 479 6.71 -22.30 21.92
C ILE A 479 5.27 -21.80 21.95
N MET A 480 4.35 -22.64 22.41
CA MET A 480 2.94 -22.31 22.49
C MET A 480 2.60 -21.69 23.82
N LEU A 481 1.81 -20.62 23.77
CA LEU A 481 1.14 -20.09 24.96
C LEU A 481 -0.11 -20.94 25.27
N HIS A 482 -0.43 -21.11 26.55
CA HIS A 482 -1.73 -21.66 26.93
C HIS A 482 -2.88 -20.77 26.42
N PRO A 483 -4.14 -21.27 26.43
CA PRO A 483 -5.31 -20.47 26.07
C PRO A 483 -5.34 -19.16 26.88
N HIS A 484 -5.53 -18.03 26.18
CA HIS A 484 -5.46 -16.67 26.74
C HIS A 484 -4.11 -16.24 27.37
N GLY A 485 -3.03 -17.02 27.27
CA GLY A 485 -1.73 -16.67 27.83
C GLY A 485 -1.14 -15.37 27.28
N ASN A 486 -1.54 -14.96 26.06
CA ASN A 486 -1.18 -13.66 25.51
C ASN A 486 -1.88 -12.46 26.20
N LYS A 487 -2.90 -12.69 27.03
CA LYS A 487 -3.54 -11.63 27.83
C LYS A 487 -2.90 -11.49 29.22
N ASP A 488 -2.06 -12.45 29.62
CA ASP A 488 -1.28 -12.42 30.85
C ASP A 488 0.18 -12.07 30.50
N LEU A 489 0.53 -10.80 30.67
CA LEU A 489 1.85 -10.29 30.29
C LEU A 489 2.98 -10.89 31.14
N THR A 490 2.71 -11.19 32.41
CA THR A 490 3.71 -11.78 33.30
C THR A 490 4.00 -13.21 32.88
N TYR A 491 2.97 -14.01 32.63
CA TYR A 491 3.14 -15.35 32.03
C TYR A 491 3.86 -15.27 30.68
N PHE A 492 3.42 -14.38 29.80
CA PHE A 492 4.03 -14.21 28.47
C PHE A 492 5.53 -13.91 28.55
N ILE A 493 5.94 -12.96 29.40
CA ILE A 493 7.35 -12.59 29.58
C ILE A 493 8.14 -13.79 30.14
N HIS A 494 7.59 -14.52 31.10
CA HIS A 494 8.22 -15.73 31.62
C HIS A 494 8.40 -16.79 30.52
N GLN A 495 7.41 -17.00 29.65
CA GLN A 495 7.58 -17.92 28.51
C GLN A 495 8.66 -17.45 27.54
N VAL A 496 8.72 -16.15 27.25
CA VAL A 496 9.76 -15.57 26.38
C VAL A 496 11.16 -15.80 26.98
N MET A 497 11.31 -15.61 28.28
CA MET A 497 12.57 -15.78 29.01
C MET A 497 12.98 -17.24 29.18
N ASP A 498 12.13 -18.03 29.83
CA ASP A 498 12.46 -19.36 30.34
C ASP A 498 12.58 -20.38 29.22
N LYS A 499 11.87 -20.15 28.10
CA LYS A 499 11.87 -21.04 26.93
C LYS A 499 12.73 -20.51 25.78
N ASP A 500 13.58 -19.53 26.06
CA ASP A 500 14.58 -18.99 25.13
C ASP A 500 13.96 -18.57 23.78
N VAL A 501 12.86 -17.82 23.81
CA VAL A 501 12.22 -17.35 22.58
C VAL A 501 13.18 -16.42 21.84
N THR A 502 13.33 -16.66 20.54
CA THR A 502 14.25 -15.92 19.66
C THR A 502 13.52 -15.13 18.58
N VAL A 503 12.29 -15.52 18.24
CA VAL A 503 11.47 -14.84 17.25
C VAL A 503 10.11 -14.55 17.86
N LEU A 504 9.76 -13.28 17.82
CA LEU A 504 8.51 -12.73 18.32
C LEU A 504 7.87 -11.88 17.22
N GLU A 505 6.61 -12.15 16.92
CA GLU A 505 5.79 -11.29 16.07
C GLU A 505 4.56 -10.82 16.84
N ALA A 506 4.29 -9.52 16.79
CA ALA A 506 3.14 -8.93 17.45
C ALA A 506 2.64 -7.67 16.75
N VAL A 507 1.34 -7.41 16.86
CA VAL A 507 0.74 -6.17 16.37
C VAL A 507 1.29 -4.96 17.14
N PRO A 508 1.38 -3.76 16.52
CA PRO A 508 2.00 -2.59 17.14
C PRO A 508 1.43 -2.22 18.52
N SER A 509 0.11 -2.36 18.70
CA SER A 509 -0.55 -2.07 19.99
C SER A 509 -0.16 -3.04 21.10
N TYR A 510 0.12 -4.31 20.77
CA TYR A 510 0.56 -5.30 21.74
C TYR A 510 2.02 -5.08 22.11
N LEU A 511 2.87 -4.69 21.15
CA LEU A 511 4.25 -4.29 21.42
C LEU A 511 4.31 -3.09 22.36
N ASP A 512 3.49 -2.05 22.14
CA ASP A 512 3.40 -0.91 23.06
C ASP A 512 3.01 -1.34 24.48
N THR A 513 2.05 -2.27 24.59
CA THR A 513 1.62 -2.83 25.87
C THR A 513 2.76 -3.60 26.56
N ILE A 514 3.53 -4.42 25.83
CA ILE A 514 4.70 -5.13 26.35
C ILE A 514 5.75 -4.11 26.84
N CYS A 515 6.08 -3.10 26.04
CA CYS A 515 7.06 -2.07 26.39
C CYS A 515 6.69 -1.36 27.69
N GLN A 516 5.44 -0.91 27.82
CA GLN A 516 4.94 -0.27 29.04
C GLN A 516 5.04 -1.20 30.25
N HIS A 517 4.70 -2.48 30.10
CA HIS A 517 4.81 -3.46 31.18
C HIS A 517 6.26 -3.66 31.62
N LEU A 518 7.19 -3.80 30.67
CA LEU A 518 8.62 -3.99 30.95
C LEU A 518 9.26 -2.77 31.60
N GLU A 519 8.85 -1.56 31.23
CA GLU A 519 9.28 -0.32 31.89
C GLU A 519 8.82 -0.26 33.35
N ILE A 520 7.58 -0.68 33.63
CA ILE A 520 7.02 -0.69 34.98
C ILE A 520 7.72 -1.73 35.88
N GLN A 521 7.97 -2.94 35.37
CA GLN A 521 8.62 -4.02 36.13
C GLN A 521 10.15 -3.89 36.17
N ASN A 522 10.73 -3.05 35.33
CA ASN A 522 12.18 -2.88 35.17
C ASN A 522 12.90 -4.17 34.71
N GLU A 523 12.22 -4.95 33.85
CA GLU A 523 12.63 -6.29 33.40
C GLU A 523 13.10 -6.32 31.93
N THR A 524 13.78 -5.29 31.45
CA THR A 524 14.20 -5.20 30.03
C THR A 524 15.16 -6.30 29.58
N GLU A 525 15.84 -6.95 30.53
CA GLU A 525 16.73 -8.09 30.32
C GLU A 525 16.02 -9.33 29.75
N CYS A 526 14.70 -9.43 29.92
CA CYS A 526 13.91 -10.58 29.48
C CYS A 526 13.96 -10.82 27.96
N LEU A 527 14.19 -9.77 27.18
CA LEU A 527 14.19 -9.83 25.71
C LEU A 527 15.56 -10.14 25.12
N LYS A 528 16.59 -10.39 25.94
CA LYS A 528 17.98 -10.57 25.47
C LYS A 528 18.19 -11.67 24.44
N LYS A 529 17.35 -12.71 24.47
CA LYS A 529 17.44 -13.84 23.54
C LYS A 529 16.65 -13.61 22.25
N LEU A 530 15.81 -12.57 22.18
CA LEU A 530 15.13 -12.19 20.94
C LEU A 530 16.15 -11.75 19.90
N ARG A 531 16.17 -12.48 18.80
CA ARG A 531 16.95 -12.19 17.59
C ARG A 531 16.12 -11.39 16.60
N THR A 532 14.83 -11.70 16.50
CA THR A 532 13.91 -11.08 15.56
C THR A 532 12.65 -10.63 16.31
N LEU A 533 12.33 -9.34 16.20
CA LEU A 533 11.05 -8.76 16.59
C LEU A 533 10.37 -8.22 15.34
N SER A 534 9.25 -8.81 14.94
CA SER A 534 8.48 -8.38 13.77
C SER A 534 7.14 -7.78 14.20
N SER A 535 6.62 -6.85 13.40
CA SER A 535 5.30 -6.25 13.61
C SER A 535 4.58 -6.09 12.30
N GLY A 536 3.30 -6.49 12.28
CA GLY A 536 2.42 -6.55 11.11
C GLY A 536 0.98 -6.23 11.47
#